data_AF-A0A1C3NC16-F1
#
_entry.id   AF-A0A1C3NC16-F1
#
_cell.length_a   1.000
_cell.length_b   1.000
_cell.length_c   1.000
_cell.angle_alpha   90.00
_cell.angle_beta   90.00
_cell.angle_gamma   90.00
#
_symmetry.space_group_name_H-M   'P 1'
#
loop_
_entity.id
_entity.type
_entity.pdbx_description
1 polymer ?
#
loop_
_entity_poly.entity_id
_entity_poly.type
_entity_poly.pdbx_seq_one_letter_code
_entity_poly.pdbx_strand_id
1 'polypeptide(L)' 'MPMSHAERGRLGSVATVARTTPEQRREIARKAHLASAVNAVVNRAPELSADQVAKLRAVFAPAVGV' A
#
# COMPACT_ATOMS: atom_id res chain seq x y z
N MET A 1 20.49 -27.43 6.99
CA MET A 1 20.40 -26.53 5.81
C MET A 1 20.00 -25.14 6.28
N PRO A 2 20.79 -24.08 6.02
CA PRO A 2 20.39 -22.71 6.34
C PRO A 2 19.24 -22.26 5.43
N MET A 3 18.25 -21.56 6.00
CA MET A 3 17.08 -21.05 5.25
C MET A 3 17.47 -20.02 4.19
N SER A 4 16.87 -20.14 3.01
CA SER A 4 17.00 -19.20 1.90
C SER A 4 16.45 -17.80 2.26
N HIS A 5 16.94 -16.75 1.60
CA HIS A 5 16.44 -15.39 1.79
C HIS A 5 14.95 -15.25 1.44
N ALA A 6 14.49 -16.00 0.43
CA ALA A 6 13.08 -16.06 0.03
C ALA A 6 12.21 -16.74 1.10
N GLU A 7 12.66 -17.85 1.69
CA GLU A 7 11.99 -18.51 2.83
C GLU A 7 11.82 -17.54 3.99
N ARG A 8 12.91 -16.81 4.31
CA ARG A 8 12.95 -15.90 5.45
C ARG A 8 12.00 -14.72 5.26
N GLY A 9 11.94 -14.18 4.04
CA GLY A 9 10.97 -13.14 3.68
C GLY A 9 9.53 -13.63 3.80
N ARG A 10 9.23 -14.82 3.26
CA ARG A 10 7.89 -15.43 3.33
C ARG A 10 7.43 -15.66 4.77
N LEU A 11 8.30 -16.21 5.62
CA LEU A 11 8.03 -16.42 7.04
C LEU A 11 7.84 -15.09 7.80
N GLY A 12 8.63 -14.06 7.50
CA GLY A 12 8.48 -12.73 8.07
C GLY A 12 7.14 -12.09 7.71
N SER A 13 6.69 -12.24 6.46
CA SER A 13 5.37 -11.78 6.01
C SER A 13 4.24 -12.55 6.70
N VAL A 14 4.32 -13.88 6.77
CA VAL A 14 3.32 -14.73 7.45
C VAL A 14 3.24 -14.41 8.94
N ALA A 15 4.37 -14.27 9.64
CA ALA A 15 4.41 -13.90 11.05
C ALA A 15 3.88 -12.48 11.32
N THR A 16 4.00 -11.57 10.34
CA THR A 16 3.45 -10.22 10.47
C THR A 16 1.94 -10.23 10.25
N VAL A 17 1.43 -10.97 9.26
CA VAL A 17 -0.01 -11.17 9.05
C VAL A 17 -0.66 -11.90 10.23
N ALA A 18 0.00 -12.91 10.80
CA ALA A 18 -0.49 -13.65 11.96
C ALA A 18 -0.59 -12.79 13.23
N ARG A 19 0.19 -11.70 13.33
CA ARG A 19 0.14 -10.74 14.44
C ARG A 19 -0.90 -9.63 14.26
N THR A 20 -1.54 -9.54 13.09
CA THR A 20 -2.53 -8.48 12.84
C THR A 20 -3.92 -8.86 13.35
N THR A 21 -4.54 -7.98 14.14
CA THR A 21 -5.93 -8.14 14.54
C THR A 21 -6.86 -7.98 13.33
N PRO A 22 -8.11 -8.46 13.38
CA PRO A 22 -9.11 -8.19 12.34
C PRO A 22 -9.24 -6.70 11.98
N GLU A 23 -9.16 -5.82 12.98
CA GLU A 23 -9.22 -4.36 12.83
C GLU A 23 -8.02 -3.83 12.06
N GLN A 24 -6.81 -4.31 12.39
CA GLN A 24 -5.60 -3.94 11.67
C GLN A 24 -5.62 -4.42 10.21
N ARG A 25 -6.17 -5.62 9.95
CA ARG A 25 -6.36 -6.11 8.58
C ARG A 25 -7.36 -5.26 7.80
N ARG A 26 -8.47 -4.86 8.42
CA ARG A 26 -9.46 -3.94 7.81
C ARG A 26 -8.81 -2.60 7.50
N GLU A 27 -7.99 -2.09 8.40
CA GLU A 27 -7.28 -0.83 8.21
C GLU A 27 -6.26 -0.90 7.05
N ILE A 28 -5.49 -1.98 6.96
CA ILE A 28 -4.58 -2.22 5.82
C ILE A 28 -5.37 -2.30 4.51
N ALA A 29 -6.47 -3.07 4.48
CA ALA A 29 -7.30 -3.20 3.29
C ALA A 29 -7.90 -1.84 2.86
N ARG A 30 -8.36 -1.04 3.83
CA ARG A 30 -8.88 0.32 3.59
C ARG A 30 -7.82 1.22 2.97
N LYS A 31 -6.60 1.24 3.53
CA LYS A 31 -5.47 2.01 3.01
C LYS A 31 -5.09 1.58 1.59
N ALA A 32 -5.00 0.26 1.35
CA ALA A 32 -4.69 -0.30 0.04
C ALA A 32 -5.75 0.07 -1.00
N HIS A 33 -7.04 0.01 -0.63
CA HIS A 33 -8.14 0.41 -1.51
C HIS A 33 -8.03 1.88 -1.91
N LEU A 34 -7.76 2.77 -0.96
CA LEU A 34 -7.58 4.19 -1.24
C LEU A 34 -6.38 4.46 -2.16
N ALA A 35 -5.24 3.80 -1.93
CA ALA A 35 -4.07 3.91 -2.80
C ALA A 35 -4.38 3.43 -4.24
N SER A 36 -5.14 2.34 -4.36
CA SER A 36 -5.58 1.83 -5.67
C SER A 36 -6.51 2.82 -6.38
N ALA A 37 -7.41 3.48 -5.66
CA ALA A 37 -8.31 4.49 -6.23
C ALA A 37 -7.54 5.71 -6.74
N VAL A 38 -6.57 6.20 -5.97
CA VAL A 38 -5.69 7.32 -6.38
C VAL A 38 -4.93 6.97 -7.66
N ASN A 39 -4.35 5.77 -7.73
CA ASN A 39 -3.67 5.31 -8.94
C ASN A 39 -4.62 5.17 -10.14
N ALA A 40 -5.85 4.70 -9.93
CA ALA A 40 -6.84 4.62 -11.00
C ALA A 40 -7.22 6.00 -11.56
N VAL A 41 -7.33 7.02 -10.70
CA VAL A 41 -7.58 8.41 -11.13
C VAL A 41 -6.41 8.93 -11.95
N VAL A 42 -5.19 8.80 -11.43
CA VAL A 42 -3.96 9.26 -12.12
C VAL A 42 -3.81 8.58 -13.50
N ASN A 43 -4.03 7.27 -13.57
CA ASN A 43 -3.91 6.52 -14.84
C ASN A 43 -5.01 6.87 -15.85
N ARG A 44 -6.19 7.31 -15.40
CA ARG A 44 -7.29 7.72 -16.28
C ARG A 44 -7.21 9.19 -16.71
N ALA A 45 -6.32 9.97 -16.11
CA ALA A 45 -6.15 11.40 -16.36
C ALA A 45 -4.74 11.69 -16.90
N PRO A 46 -4.40 11.22 -18.12
CA PRO A 46 -3.08 11.43 -18.72
C PRO A 46 -2.73 12.91 -18.96
N GLU A 47 -3.73 13.80 -18.92
CA GLU A 47 -3.59 15.25 -19.01
C GLU A 47 -3.00 15.90 -17.76
N LEU A 48 -2.97 15.19 -16.62
CA LEU A 48 -2.36 15.71 -15.40
C LEU A 48 -0.85 15.83 -15.58
N SER A 49 -0.32 17.01 -15.26
CA SER A 49 1.12 17.19 -15.15
C SER A 49 1.69 16.39 -13.98
N ALA A 50 2.98 16.07 -14.03
CA ALA A 50 3.68 15.37 -12.96
C ALA A 50 3.50 16.08 -11.59
N ASP A 51 3.51 17.42 -11.59
CA ASP A 51 3.27 18.24 -10.40
C ASP A 51 1.85 18.10 -9.84
N GLN A 52 0.84 18.02 -10.70
CA GLN A 52 -0.55 17.81 -10.28
C GLN A 52 -0.73 16.40 -9.69
N VAL A 53 -0.11 15.38 -10.30
CA VAL A 53 -0.09 14.01 -9.76
C VAL A 53 0.61 13.98 -8.40
N ALA A 54 1.74 14.67 -8.24
CA ALA A 54 2.46 14.74 -6.98
C ALA A 54 1.62 15.40 -5.88
N LYS A 55 0.94 16.51 -6.18
CA LYS A 55 0.02 17.18 -5.25
C LYS A 55 -1.14 16.27 -4.85
N LEU A 56 -1.76 15.59 -5.81
CA LEU A 56 -2.84 14.65 -5.55
C LEU A 56 -2.38 13.53 -4.61
N ARG A 57 -1.22 12.92 -4.88
CA ARG A 57 -0.64 11.89 -4.01
C ARG A 57 -0.32 12.43 -2.62
N ALA A 58 0.22 13.64 -2.51
CA ALA A 58 0.53 14.28 -1.23
C ALA A 58 -0.73 14.51 -0.37
N VAL A 59 -1.85 14.90 -0.99
CA VAL A 59 -3.14 15.08 -0.28
C VAL A 59 -3.63 13.76 0.32
N PHE A 60 -3.45 12.64 -0.38
CA PHE A 60 -3.90 11.32 0.09
C PHE A 60 -2.87 10.56 0.93
N ALA A 61 -1.59 10.96 0.93
CA ALA A 61 -0.49 10.29 1.64
C ALA A 61 -0.79 10.01 3.14
N PRO A 62 -1.34 10.97 3.93
CA PRO A 62 -1.68 10.70 5.33
C PRO A 62 -2.73 9.60 5.51
N ALA A 63 -3.63 9.45 4.54
CA ALA A 63 -4.73 8.49 4.58
C ALA A 63 -4.33 7.09 4.10
N VAL A 64 -3.29 6.97 3.26
CA VAL A 64 -2.71 5.68 2.81
C VAL A 64 -1.57 5.19 3.70
N GLY A 65 -1.02 6.05 4.56
CA GLY A 65 0.05 5.69 5.50
C GLY A 65 1.40 5.45 4.82
N VAL A 66 1.68 6.22 3.76
CA VAL A 66 2.96 6.24 3.03
C VAL A 66 3.81 7.39 3.56
#